data_AF-A0A7V8QJE9-F1
#
_entry.id   AF-A0A7V8QJE9-F1
#
_cell.length_a   1.000
_cell.length_b   1.000
_cell.length_c   1.000
_cell.angle_alpha   90.00
_cell.angle_beta   90.00
_cell.angle_gamma   90.00
#
_symmetry.space_group_name_H-M   'P 1'
#
loop_
_entity.id
_entity.type
_entity.pdbx_description
1 polymer ?
#
loop_
_entity_poly.entity_id
_entity_poly.type
_entity_poly.pdbx_seq_one_letter_code
_entity_poly.pdbx_strand_id
1 'polypeptide(L)'
;MSVIAEGMISFATKSRVSGVVKYLPDPQSVMDLIQSGKLQDHILLVQGGTTTFLSPALTMGAIGVITMSGAPESHLGILSREFQIPCVMTAYLTNSESRYAPGGDNDAHFKEVIEALDGKKVEIDADDDETGRIIAL
;
A
#
# COMPACT_ATOMS: atom_id res chain seq x y z
N MET A 1 11.79 5.12 -15.53
CA MET A 1 10.93 4.53 -14.48
C MET A 1 11.77 3.51 -13.72
N SER A 2 11.81 3.60 -12.40
CA SER A 2 12.61 2.72 -11.53
C SER A 2 11.73 2.11 -10.45
N VAL A 3 11.93 0.83 -10.15
CA VAL A 3 11.24 0.14 -9.06
C VAL A 3 11.83 0.63 -7.74
N ILE A 4 11.00 1.30 -6.92
CA ILE A 4 11.42 1.87 -5.62
C ILE A 4 11.13 0.94 -4.45
N ALA A 5 10.09 0.11 -4.58
CA ALA A 5 9.70 -0.85 -3.57
C ALA A 5 9.02 -2.06 -4.20
N GLU A 6 9.11 -3.20 -3.52
CA GLU A 6 8.45 -4.46 -3.89
C GLU A 6 7.77 -5.05 -2.66
N GLY A 7 6.82 -5.96 -2.88
CA GLY A 7 6.11 -6.67 -1.81
C GLY A 7 5.23 -7.78 -2.36
N MET A 8 4.55 -8.49 -1.47
CA MET A 8 3.60 -9.54 -1.86
C MET A 8 2.33 -8.92 -2.43
N ILE A 9 1.69 -9.54 -3.41
CA ILE A 9 0.37 -9.09 -3.88
C ILE A 9 -0.78 -9.88 -3.26
N SER A 10 -1.92 -9.23 -3.09
CA SER A 10 -3.14 -9.91 -2.66
C SER A 10 -3.82 -10.73 -3.77
N PHE A 11 -3.62 -10.32 -5.04
CA PHE A 11 -4.02 -11.02 -6.25
C PHE A 11 -3.33 -10.40 -7.47
N ALA A 12 -3.12 -11.19 -8.53
CA ALA A 12 -2.52 -10.72 -9.76
C ALA A 12 -3.52 -9.96 -10.64
N THR A 13 -3.10 -8.86 -11.24
CA THR A 13 -3.92 -8.04 -12.13
C THR A 13 -3.08 -7.28 -13.15
N LYS A 14 -3.60 -7.21 -14.38
CA LYS A 14 -3.04 -6.39 -15.48
C LYS A 14 -3.36 -4.92 -15.34
N SER A 15 -4.26 -4.56 -14.42
CA SER A 15 -4.65 -3.17 -14.18
C SER A 15 -3.54 -2.44 -13.44
N ARG A 16 -2.90 -1.50 -14.14
CA ARG A 16 -1.91 -0.59 -13.56
C ARG A 16 -2.63 0.65 -13.05
N VAL A 17 -2.34 1.02 -11.81
CA VAL A 17 -2.93 2.19 -11.15
C VAL A 17 -1.83 3.16 -10.75
N SER A 18 -2.07 4.45 -10.97
CA SER A 18 -1.11 5.50 -10.69
C SER A 18 -1.71 6.58 -9.81
N GLY A 19 -0.94 7.07 -8.84
CA GLY A 19 -1.40 8.09 -7.92
C GLY A 19 -0.26 8.64 -7.06
N VAL A 20 -0.57 9.63 -6.23
CA VAL A 20 0.35 10.13 -5.22
C VAL A 20 0.21 9.28 -3.97
N VAL A 21 1.29 8.67 -3.50
CA VAL A 21 1.25 7.91 -2.26
C VAL A 21 0.90 8.83 -1.09
N LYS A 22 -0.03 8.40 -0.24
CA LYS A 22 -0.41 9.10 0.98
C LYS A 22 -0.33 8.16 2.18
N TYR A 23 0.55 8.47 3.12
CA TYR A 23 0.63 7.75 4.38
C TYR A 23 -0.56 8.09 5.29
N LEU A 24 -1.22 7.04 5.80
CA LEU A 24 -2.37 7.13 6.69
C LEU A 24 -2.05 6.41 8.02
N PRO A 25 -1.50 7.13 9.02
CA PRO A 25 -1.07 6.53 10.28
C PRO A 25 -2.22 6.08 11.18
N ASP A 26 -3.40 6.71 11.04
CA ASP A 26 -4.49 6.59 12.00
C ASP A 26 -5.88 6.75 11.33
N PRO A 27 -6.98 6.43 12.03
CA PRO A 27 -8.33 6.51 11.46
C PRO A 27 -8.73 7.93 11.02
N GLN A 28 -8.24 8.95 11.72
CA GLN A 28 -8.57 10.35 11.41
C GLN A 28 -8.00 10.71 10.05
N SER A 29 -6.75 10.31 9.76
CA SER A 29 -6.12 10.55 8.46
C SER A 29 -6.89 9.92 7.29
N VAL A 30 -7.52 8.75 7.50
CA VAL A 30 -8.38 8.11 6.49
C VAL A 30 -9.65 8.94 6.26
N MET A 31 -10.29 9.36 7.34
CA MET A 31 -11.52 10.16 7.28
C MET A 31 -11.27 11.52 6.62
N ASP A 32 -10.16 12.18 6.94
CA ASP A 32 -9.76 13.44 6.34
C ASP A 32 -9.55 13.30 4.83
N LEU A 33 -8.90 12.21 4.39
CA LEU A 33 -8.72 11.92 2.97
C LEU A 33 -10.06 11.70 2.26
N ILE A 34 -10.96 10.89 2.84
CA ILE A 34 -12.29 10.64 2.29
C ILE A 34 -13.08 11.95 2.18
N GLN A 35 -13.12 12.76 3.24
CA GLN A 35 -13.83 14.03 3.28
C GLN A 35 -13.27 15.07 2.31
N SER A 36 -11.96 14.99 2.00
CA SER A 36 -11.34 15.87 1.01
C SER A 36 -11.79 15.62 -0.44
N GLY A 37 -12.40 14.46 -0.71
CA GLY A 37 -12.80 14.03 -2.06
C GLY A 37 -11.64 13.61 -2.97
N LYS A 38 -10.40 13.55 -2.45
CA LYS A 38 -9.17 13.25 -3.22
C LYS A 38 -8.75 11.78 -3.19
N LEU A 39 -9.63 10.89 -2.72
CA LEU A 39 -9.32 9.47 -2.58
C LEU A 39 -8.80 8.82 -3.89
N GLN A 40 -9.36 9.24 -5.04
CA GLN A 40 -9.02 8.74 -6.36
C GLN A 40 -7.66 9.24 -6.89
N ASP A 41 -7.08 10.25 -6.27
CA ASP A 41 -5.76 10.79 -6.65
C ASP A 41 -4.61 10.08 -5.90
N HIS A 42 -4.94 9.27 -4.89
CA HIS A 42 -4.00 8.79 -3.89
C HIS A 42 -3.91 7.26 -3.82
N ILE A 43 -2.68 6.76 -3.73
CA ILE A 43 -2.37 5.39 -3.36
C ILE A 43 -2.16 5.35 -1.85
N LEU A 44 -2.87 4.48 -1.14
CA LEU A 44 -2.89 4.49 0.32
C LEU A 44 -1.70 3.72 0.88
N LEU A 45 -0.83 4.37 1.64
CA LEU A 45 0.24 3.72 2.38
C LEU A 45 -0.16 3.55 3.85
N VAL A 46 -0.11 2.32 4.34
CA VAL A 46 -0.42 2.00 5.74
C VAL A 46 0.56 0.99 6.33
N GLN A 47 0.55 0.84 7.65
CA GLN A 47 1.40 -0.18 8.28
C GLN A 47 0.92 -1.61 8.00
N GLY A 48 -0.36 -1.96 8.15
CA GLY A 48 -0.87 -3.30 7.83
C GLY A 48 -1.88 -3.85 8.84
N GLY A 49 -1.85 -3.38 10.09
CA GLY A 49 -2.86 -3.71 11.12
C GLY A 49 -4.10 -2.80 11.13
N THR A 50 -4.16 -1.77 10.28
CA THR A 50 -5.20 -0.72 10.29
C THR A 50 -6.45 -1.11 9.49
N THR A 51 -6.66 -2.40 9.23
CA THR A 51 -7.63 -2.92 8.26
C THR A 51 -9.07 -2.44 8.51
N THR A 52 -9.47 -2.30 9.77
CA THR A 52 -10.83 -1.86 10.15
C THR A 52 -11.15 -0.44 9.67
N PHE A 53 -10.17 0.45 9.68
CA PHE A 53 -10.42 1.86 9.33
C PHE A 53 -10.20 2.14 7.85
N LEU A 54 -9.56 1.24 7.10
CA LEU A 54 -9.44 1.35 5.64
C LEU A 54 -10.67 0.83 4.88
N SER A 55 -11.50 -0.03 5.48
CA SER A 55 -12.70 -0.58 4.80
C SER A 55 -13.60 0.48 4.15
N PRO A 56 -13.86 1.66 4.77
CA PRO A 56 -14.58 2.75 4.11
C PRO A 56 -13.88 3.25 2.84
N ALA A 57 -12.55 3.46 2.89
CA ALA A 57 -11.78 3.92 1.74
C ALA A 57 -11.79 2.91 0.59
N LEU A 58 -11.70 1.60 0.89
CA LEU A 58 -11.80 0.56 -0.13
C LEU A 58 -13.18 0.55 -0.79
N THR A 59 -14.25 0.58 0.01
CA THR A 59 -15.64 0.61 -0.50
C THR A 59 -15.93 1.87 -1.33
N MET A 60 -15.28 3.00 -1.01
CA MET A 60 -15.40 4.25 -1.75
C MET A 60 -14.48 4.34 -2.98
N GLY A 61 -13.77 3.25 -3.29
CA GLY A 61 -13.03 3.09 -4.54
C GLY A 61 -11.58 3.55 -4.47
N ALA A 62 -10.86 3.37 -3.36
CA ALA A 62 -9.41 3.59 -3.33
C ALA A 62 -8.73 2.92 -4.54
N ILE A 63 -7.84 3.64 -5.21
CA ILE A 63 -7.24 3.17 -6.47
C ILE A 63 -6.14 2.12 -6.25
N GLY A 64 -5.51 2.09 -5.08
CA GLY A 64 -4.45 1.16 -4.75
C GLY A 64 -3.99 1.28 -3.30
N VAL A 65 -3.41 0.20 -2.78
CA VAL A 65 -2.96 0.10 -1.39
C VAL A 65 -1.53 -0.45 -1.32
N ILE A 66 -0.75 0.11 -0.41
CA ILE A 66 0.58 -0.36 -0.04
C ILE A 66 0.58 -0.57 1.48
N THR A 67 0.99 -1.75 1.94
CA THR A 67 1.22 -2.01 3.37
C THR A 67 2.67 -2.34 3.66
N MET A 68 3.15 -1.96 4.84
CA MET A 68 4.52 -2.28 5.29
C MET A 68 4.60 -3.60 6.09
N SER A 69 3.45 -4.20 6.39
CA SER A 69 3.28 -5.45 7.13
C SER A 69 1.99 -6.15 6.71
N GLY A 70 1.79 -7.37 7.18
CA GLY A 70 0.62 -8.18 6.85
C GLY A 70 0.90 -9.16 5.72
N ALA A 71 -0.14 -9.88 5.30
CA ALA A 71 -0.01 -10.93 4.29
C ALA A 71 -1.25 -10.96 3.39
N PRO A 72 -1.15 -11.53 2.17
CA PRO A 72 -2.27 -11.67 1.24
C PRO A 72 -3.53 -12.33 1.82
N GLU A 73 -3.37 -13.21 2.81
CA GLU A 73 -4.44 -13.93 3.51
C GLU A 73 -5.11 -13.11 4.61
N SER A 74 -4.56 -11.94 4.95
CA SER A 74 -5.14 -11.06 5.95
C SER A 74 -6.46 -10.44 5.49
N HIS A 75 -7.24 -9.90 6.42
CA HIS A 75 -8.53 -9.26 6.12
C HIS A 75 -8.41 -8.17 5.04
N LEU A 76 -7.36 -7.34 5.08
CA LEU A 76 -7.12 -6.33 4.03
C LEU A 76 -6.81 -6.98 2.68
N GLY A 77 -5.99 -8.03 2.66
CA GLY A 77 -5.71 -8.76 1.42
C GLY A 77 -6.97 -9.37 0.79
N ILE A 78 -7.88 -9.89 1.63
CA ILE A 78 -9.19 -10.38 1.20
C ILE A 78 -10.05 -9.24 0.63
N LEU A 79 -10.21 -8.13 1.37
CA LEU A 79 -11.03 -7.00 0.90
C LEU A 79 -10.48 -6.37 -0.38
N SER A 80 -9.16 -6.17 -0.47
CA SER A 80 -8.53 -5.66 -1.69
C SER A 80 -8.83 -6.56 -2.89
N ARG A 81 -8.85 -7.88 -2.71
CA ARG A 81 -9.23 -8.84 -3.75
C ARG A 81 -10.72 -8.77 -4.09
N GLU A 82 -11.59 -8.69 -3.09
CA GLU A 82 -13.05 -8.58 -3.31
C GLU A 82 -13.42 -7.31 -4.08
N PHE A 83 -12.77 -6.18 -3.77
CA PHE A 83 -12.98 -4.91 -4.45
C PHE A 83 -12.12 -4.71 -5.70
N GLN A 84 -11.30 -5.68 -6.08
CA GLN A 84 -10.38 -5.62 -7.24
C GLN A 84 -9.44 -4.40 -7.19
N ILE A 85 -8.94 -4.07 -6.00
CA ILE A 85 -8.01 -2.96 -5.75
C ILE A 85 -6.58 -3.52 -5.68
N PRO A 86 -5.65 -3.13 -6.57
CA PRO A 86 -4.25 -3.53 -6.49
C PRO A 86 -3.66 -3.23 -5.11
N CYS A 87 -3.06 -4.24 -4.48
CA CYS A 87 -2.57 -4.16 -3.12
C CYS A 87 -1.21 -4.85 -3.01
N VAL A 88 -0.18 -4.07 -2.66
CA VAL A 88 1.18 -4.55 -2.39
C VAL A 88 1.38 -4.57 -0.89
N MET A 89 1.64 -5.74 -0.34
CA MET A 89 1.70 -6.01 1.10
C MET A 89 3.12 -6.32 1.54
N THR A 90 3.45 -5.92 2.77
CA THR A 90 4.81 -6.07 3.33
C THR A 90 5.86 -5.47 2.39
N ALA A 91 5.58 -4.26 1.92
CA ALA A 91 6.45 -3.52 1.02
C ALA A 91 7.80 -3.23 1.69
N TYR A 92 8.86 -3.40 0.91
CA TYR A 92 10.23 -3.09 1.27
C TYR A 92 10.92 -2.33 0.13
N LEU A 93 11.87 -1.46 0.47
CA LEU A 93 12.61 -0.70 -0.53
C LEU A 93 13.63 -1.59 -1.24
N THR A 94 13.73 -1.44 -2.56
CA THR A 94 14.66 -2.24 -3.38
C THR A 94 16.13 -1.90 -3.15
N ASN A 95 16.41 -0.74 -2.55
CA ASN A 95 17.74 -0.25 -2.22
C ASN A 95 18.06 -0.31 -0.71
N SER A 96 17.22 -0.95 0.09
CA SER A 96 17.43 -1.14 1.53
C SER A 96 17.56 -2.63 1.87
N GLU A 97 18.33 -2.93 2.91
CA GLU A 97 18.39 -4.27 3.53
C GLU A 97 17.35 -4.43 4.64
N SER A 98 16.67 -3.36 5.06
CA SER A 98 15.64 -3.39 6.09
C SER A 98 14.42 -4.18 5.62
N ARG A 99 13.90 -5.07 6.48
CA ARG A 99 12.72 -5.88 6.20
C ARG A 99 11.79 -5.91 7.40
N TYR A 100 10.51 -6.08 7.12
CA TYR A 100 9.52 -6.34 8.16
C TYR A 100 9.81 -7.67 8.85
N ALA A 101 9.88 -7.64 10.18
CA ALA A 101 10.07 -8.80 11.06
C ALA A 101 8.83 -8.98 11.96
N PRO A 102 8.01 -10.03 11.73
CA PRO A 102 6.85 -10.30 12.58
C PRO A 102 7.24 -10.44 14.06
N GLY A 103 6.62 -9.65 14.94
CA GLY A 103 6.91 -9.63 16.38
C GLY A 103 8.23 -8.96 16.77
N GLY A 104 8.97 -8.40 15.81
CA GLY A 104 10.19 -7.62 16.05
C GLY A 104 9.95 -6.11 16.14
N ASP A 105 11.04 -5.37 16.37
CA ASP A 105 11.08 -3.91 16.22
C ASP A 105 11.18 -3.54 14.74
N ASN A 106 10.19 -2.80 14.24
CA ASN A 106 10.04 -2.44 12.83
C ASN A 106 10.03 -0.93 12.61
N ASP A 107 10.28 -0.12 13.65
CA ASP A 107 10.09 1.33 13.59
C ASP A 107 10.99 1.97 12.53
N ALA A 108 12.25 1.53 12.45
CA ALA A 108 13.21 1.98 11.44
C ALA A 108 12.75 1.58 10.02
N HIS A 109 12.30 0.33 9.83
CA HIS A 109 11.78 -0.16 8.55
C HIS A 109 10.59 0.67 8.08
N PHE A 110 9.60 0.87 8.95
CA PHE A 110 8.40 1.64 8.62
C PHE A 110 8.74 3.09 8.29
N LYS A 111 9.59 3.72 9.10
CA LYS A 111 10.03 5.09 8.84
C LYS A 111 10.72 5.22 7.49
N GLU A 112 11.62 4.31 7.15
CA GLU A 112 12.34 4.33 5.89
C GLU A 112 11.39 4.20 4.68
N VAL A 113 10.43 3.27 4.73
CA VAL A 113 9.43 3.10 3.68
C VAL A 113 8.52 4.34 3.56
N ILE A 114 8.08 4.93 4.67
CA ILE A 114 7.27 6.15 4.68
C ILE A 114 8.05 7.31 4.03
N GLU A 115 9.28 7.56 4.45
CA GLU A 115 10.12 8.63 3.90
C GLU A 115 10.40 8.45 2.40
N ALA A 116 10.51 7.20 1.95
CA ALA A 116 10.76 6.88 0.57
C ALA A 116 9.52 6.93 -0.33
N LEU A 117 8.30 6.77 0.20
CA LEU A 117 7.08 6.66 -0.60
C LEU A 117 6.13 7.84 -0.43
N ASP A 118 5.89 8.34 0.78
CA ASP A 118 4.86 9.36 1.02
C ASP A 118 5.07 10.63 0.17
N GLY A 119 4.00 11.07 -0.49
CA GLY A 119 4.03 12.21 -1.42
C GLY A 119 4.64 11.92 -2.79
N LYS A 120 5.21 10.74 -3.06
CA LYS A 120 5.72 10.40 -4.39
C LYS A 120 4.60 9.96 -5.33
N LYS A 121 4.72 10.34 -6.59
CA LYS A 121 3.87 9.81 -7.66
C LYS A 121 4.41 8.46 -8.11
N VAL A 122 3.57 7.44 -8.05
CA VAL A 122 3.96 6.06 -8.36
C VAL A 122 2.91 5.36 -9.21
N GLU A 123 3.30 4.27 -9.83
CA GLU A 123 2.44 3.24 -10.41
C GLU A 123 2.58 1.94 -9.61
N ILE A 124 1.48 1.24 -9.34
CA ILE A 124 1.49 -0.13 -8.86
C ILE A 124 1.38 -1.07 -10.05
N ASP A 125 2.34 -1.98 -10.14
CA ASP A 125 2.36 -3.10 -11.08
C ASP A 125 2.22 -4.41 -10.31
N ALA A 126 1.12 -5.12 -10.53
CA ALA A 126 0.78 -6.37 -9.84
C ALA A 126 0.46 -7.49 -10.86
N ASP A 127 1.12 -7.49 -12.03
CA ASP A 127 0.91 -8.49 -13.09
C ASP A 127 1.65 -9.82 -12.82
N ASP A 128 2.62 -9.82 -11.91
CA ASP A 128 3.30 -11.05 -11.44
C ASP A 128 2.42 -11.80 -10.44
N ASP A 129 2.51 -13.13 -10.39
CA ASP A 129 1.65 -13.97 -9.54
C ASP A 129 1.98 -13.88 -8.03
N GLU A 130 3.16 -13.37 -7.66
CA GLU A 130 3.61 -13.30 -6.26
C GLU A 130 4.06 -11.90 -5.84
N THR A 131 4.70 -11.14 -6.74
CA THR A 131 5.42 -9.90 -6.39
C THR A 131 4.84 -8.66 -7.06
N GLY A 132 4.37 -7.72 -6.24
CA GLY A 132 3.97 -6.39 -6.67
C GLY A 132 5.15 -5.43 -6.66
N ARG A 133 5.16 -4.52 -7.63
CA ARG A 133 6.19 -3.48 -7.78
C ARG A 133 5.58 -2.10 -7.69
N ILE A 134 6.28 -1.22 -6.98
CA ILE A 134 5.96 0.20 -6.89
C ILE A 134 6.98 0.93 -7.75
N ILE A 135 6.52 1.59 -8.81
CA ILE A 135 7.35 2.19 -9.85
C ILE A 135 7.25 3.72 -9.73
N ALA A 136 8.39 4.41 -9.62
CA ALA A 136 8.40 5.88 -9.63
C ALA A 136 8.06 6.43 -11.02
N LEU A 137 7.16 7.42 -11.05
CA LEU A 137 6.70 8.14 -12.25
C LEU A 137 7.35 9.52 -12.38
#